data_AF-A0A7L2SBY2-F1
#
_entry.id   AF-A0A7L2SBY2-F1
#
_cell.length_a   1.000
_cell.length_b   1.000
_cell.length_c   1.000
_cell.angle_alpha   90.00
_cell.angle_beta   90.00
_cell.angle_gamma   90.00
#
_symmetry.space_group_name_H-M   'P 1'
#
loop_
_entity.id
_entity.type
_entity.pdbx_description
1 polymer ?
#
loop_
_entity_poly.entity_id
_entity_poly.type
_entity_poly.pdbx_seq_one_letter_code
_entity_poly.pdbx_strand_id
1 'polypeptide(L)'
;LPAGLSQWFPALEVLDVSGTGLAEMGTELLSLPCLHTLLAKNNRLGGPGSLPKGLEQAPLARSLRVLNLSGNRFAEVPPALLQLRGLRSLSLGGNRLHGIPPDIQELHSLEFLYLGGNFITAIPPELAKLPSLRYLVLCDNKIQSIPPQLAQLHSLRSLSLHNNLLTYLPREILNLVHLEELSLRGNPLVVRFVRDLTYNPPSLQELAGRTVKTRNIPYAPSDLPESLVRYLSLASNCPNPKCGGVYFDSCVRQIKFVDFCGKYRLPLMHYLCSPECSSPFSSASQSSTSQSESDSEDEASVAAHRMQKVLLG
;
A
#
# COMPACT_ATOMS: atom_id res chain seq x y z
N LEU A 1 18.31 6.35 -30.58
CA LEU A 1 19.70 6.21 -30.10
C LEU A 1 20.61 6.12 -31.31
N PRO A 2 21.80 6.74 -31.30
CA PRO A 2 22.73 6.65 -32.42
C PRO A 2 23.19 5.20 -32.62
N ALA A 3 23.32 4.79 -33.88
CA ALA A 3 23.83 3.48 -34.24
C ALA A 3 25.30 3.34 -33.80
N GLY A 4 25.66 2.20 -33.18
CA GLY A 4 27.03 1.95 -32.71
C GLY A 4 27.32 2.45 -31.30
N LEU A 5 26.30 2.82 -30.52
CA LEU A 5 26.45 3.30 -29.14
C LEU A 5 27.25 2.33 -28.25
N SER A 6 27.04 1.02 -28.43
CA SER A 6 27.78 -0.03 -27.71
C SER A 6 29.24 -0.15 -28.13
N GLN A 7 29.61 0.26 -29.34
CA GLN A 7 31.00 0.27 -29.82
C GLN A 7 31.77 1.45 -29.24
N TRP A 8 31.11 2.62 -29.13
CA TRP A 8 31.73 3.81 -28.56
C TRP A 8 31.80 3.76 -27.03
N PHE A 9 30.81 3.13 -26.39
CA PHE A 9 30.71 3.06 -24.93
C PHE A 9 30.38 1.63 -24.46
N PRO A 10 31.34 0.69 -24.57
CA PRO A 10 31.09 -0.72 -24.21
C PRO A 10 30.85 -0.92 -22.70
N ALA A 11 31.36 -0.02 -21.86
CA ALA A 11 31.20 -0.03 -20.41
C ALA A 11 30.13 0.97 -19.92
N LEU A 12 29.17 1.35 -20.77
CA LEU A 12 28.14 2.32 -20.40
C LEU A 12 27.23 1.75 -19.29
N GLU A 13 27.29 2.36 -18.10
CA GLU A 13 26.48 1.94 -16.95
C GLU A 13 25.20 2.76 -16.78
N VAL A 14 25.22 4.02 -17.20
CA VAL A 14 24.12 4.97 -17.02
C VAL A 14 23.80 5.63 -18.36
N LEU A 15 22.53 5.55 -18.75
CA LEU A 15 22.02 6.21 -19.96
C LEU A 15 20.82 7.06 -19.57
N ASP A 16 20.94 8.37 -19.75
CA ASP A 16 19.83 9.31 -19.61
C ASP A 16 19.46 9.89 -20.98
N VAL A 17 18.23 9.63 -21.39
CA VAL A 17 17.60 10.14 -22.61
C VAL A 17 16.30 10.89 -22.31
N SER A 18 16.17 11.41 -21.09
CA SER A 18 14.98 12.12 -20.63
C SER A 18 14.75 13.43 -21.39
N GLY A 19 13.49 13.78 -21.66
CA GLY A 19 13.12 15.07 -22.25
C GLY A 19 13.51 15.24 -23.73
N THR A 20 13.88 14.15 -24.41
CA THR A 20 14.34 14.18 -25.81
C THR A 20 13.20 14.02 -26.82
N GLY A 21 11.97 13.83 -26.34
CA GLY A 21 10.79 13.65 -27.19
C GLY A 21 10.74 12.30 -27.90
N LEU A 22 11.53 11.31 -27.44
CA LEU A 22 11.62 9.98 -28.05
C LEU A 22 10.25 9.29 -28.10
N ALA A 23 9.86 8.83 -29.28
CA ALA A 23 8.67 7.99 -29.47
C ALA A 23 9.01 6.49 -29.35
N GLU A 24 10.23 6.10 -29.72
CA GLU A 24 10.69 4.72 -29.74
C GLU A 24 12.15 4.60 -29.27
N MET A 25 12.43 3.49 -28.59
CA MET A 25 13.77 3.09 -28.20
C MET A 25 14.31 2.11 -29.25
N GLY A 26 15.43 2.46 -29.88
CA GLY A 26 16.06 1.64 -30.92
C GLY A 26 16.68 0.35 -30.38
N THR A 27 16.93 -0.60 -31.28
CA THR A 27 17.58 -1.90 -30.99
C THR A 27 19.01 -1.76 -30.46
N GLU A 28 19.65 -0.62 -30.67
CA GLU A 28 20.98 -0.29 -30.10
C GLU A 28 21.03 -0.49 -28.59
N LEU A 29 19.92 -0.24 -27.88
CA LEU A 29 19.83 -0.46 -26.44
C LEU A 29 20.13 -1.92 -26.07
N LEU A 30 19.68 -2.88 -26.88
CA LEU A 30 19.86 -4.32 -26.66
C LEU A 30 21.34 -4.71 -26.61
N SER A 31 22.21 -3.92 -27.25
CA SER A 31 23.64 -4.20 -27.36
C SER A 31 24.48 -3.66 -26.20
N LEU A 32 23.88 -3.07 -25.16
CA LEU A 32 24.59 -2.49 -24.01
C LEU A 32 24.67 -3.50 -22.85
N PRO A 33 25.80 -4.21 -22.65
CA PRO A 33 25.86 -5.33 -21.69
C PRO A 33 25.98 -4.90 -20.23
N CYS A 34 26.46 -3.68 -19.97
CA CYS A 34 26.78 -3.19 -18.63
C CYS A 34 25.79 -2.12 -18.12
N LEU A 35 24.69 -1.89 -18.83
CA LEU A 35 23.76 -0.83 -18.47
C LEU A 35 23.02 -1.18 -17.17
N HIS A 36 23.25 -0.39 -16.13
CA HIS A 36 22.64 -0.53 -14.82
C HIS A 36 21.45 0.42 -14.64
N THR A 37 21.55 1.63 -15.17
CA THR A 37 20.57 2.69 -14.99
C THR A 37 20.12 3.24 -16.34
N LEU A 38 18.83 3.19 -16.60
CA LEU A 38 18.20 3.78 -17.77
C LEU A 38 17.14 4.80 -17.33
N LEU A 39 17.38 6.07 -17.67
CA LEU A 39 16.46 7.17 -17.43
C LEU A 39 15.91 7.64 -18.78
N ALA A 40 14.62 7.51 -19.00
CA ALA A 40 13.94 7.98 -20.22
C ALA A 40 12.65 8.72 -19.84
N LYS A 41 12.76 9.67 -18.92
CA LYS A 41 11.62 10.44 -18.40
C LYS A 41 11.12 11.45 -19.43
N ASN A 42 9.86 11.85 -19.33
CA ASN A 42 9.28 12.97 -20.10
C ASN A 42 9.52 12.83 -21.62
N ASN A 43 9.24 11.64 -22.16
CA ASN A 43 9.33 11.33 -23.57
C ASN A 43 7.92 11.04 -24.15
N ARG A 44 7.87 10.49 -25.36
CA ARG A 44 6.63 10.10 -26.05
C ARG A 44 6.50 8.58 -26.18
N LEU A 45 7.22 7.81 -25.35
CA LEU A 45 7.19 6.34 -25.34
C LEU A 45 5.81 5.85 -24.90
N GLY A 46 5.33 4.73 -25.44
CA GLY A 46 4.02 4.17 -25.06
C GLY A 46 3.25 3.51 -26.22
N GLY A 47 3.63 3.82 -27.46
CA GLY A 47 3.09 3.13 -28.64
C GLY A 47 3.61 1.70 -28.79
N PRO A 48 2.98 0.87 -29.64
CA PRO A 48 3.52 -0.43 -30.02
C PRO A 48 4.89 -0.24 -30.67
N GLY A 49 5.91 -0.93 -30.16
CA GLY A 49 7.31 -0.76 -30.60
C GLY A 49 8.11 0.32 -29.87
N SER A 50 7.53 0.99 -28.87
CA SER A 50 8.25 1.99 -28.07
C SER A 50 9.45 1.43 -27.30
N LEU A 51 9.41 0.15 -26.94
CA LEU A 51 10.55 -0.61 -26.45
C LEU A 51 10.98 -1.64 -27.51
N PRO A 52 12.30 -1.86 -27.69
CA PRO A 52 12.79 -2.81 -28.67
C PRO A 52 12.33 -4.23 -28.34
N LYS A 53 11.97 -5.00 -29.37
CA LYS A 53 11.63 -6.41 -29.21
C LYS A 53 12.84 -7.19 -28.70
N GLY A 54 12.63 -8.12 -27.77
CA GLY A 54 13.68 -8.93 -27.19
C GLY A 54 14.51 -8.23 -26.11
N LEU A 55 13.98 -7.14 -25.53
CA LEU A 55 14.55 -6.49 -24.35
C LEU A 55 14.75 -7.49 -23.21
N GLU A 56 13.85 -8.47 -23.12
CA GLU A 56 13.86 -9.52 -22.11
C GLU A 56 14.95 -10.59 -22.31
N GLN A 57 15.45 -10.81 -23.54
CA GLN A 57 16.58 -11.72 -23.80
C GLN A 57 17.93 -10.99 -23.93
N ALA A 58 17.92 -9.66 -23.98
CA ALA A 58 19.13 -8.86 -24.13
C ALA A 58 20.07 -9.00 -22.92
N PRO A 59 21.40 -8.85 -23.10
CA PRO A 59 22.36 -8.88 -22.00
C PRO A 59 22.04 -7.85 -20.90
N LEU A 60 21.47 -6.70 -21.28
CA LEU A 60 21.04 -5.67 -20.33
C LEU A 60 19.97 -6.16 -19.35
N ALA A 61 19.17 -7.17 -19.69
CA ALA A 61 18.10 -7.68 -18.81
C ALA A 61 18.65 -8.21 -17.49
N ARG A 62 19.93 -8.64 -17.49
CA ARG A 62 20.64 -9.12 -16.30
C ARG A 62 21.35 -8.01 -15.53
N SER A 63 21.72 -6.92 -16.19
CA SER A 63 22.47 -5.81 -15.58
C SER A 63 21.59 -4.67 -15.09
N LEU A 64 20.42 -4.45 -15.71
CA LEU A 64 19.55 -3.31 -15.43
C LEU A 64 18.98 -3.38 -14.01
N ARG A 65 19.26 -2.36 -13.21
CA ARG A 65 18.80 -2.24 -11.82
C ARG A 65 17.80 -1.10 -11.64
N VAL A 66 17.95 -0.02 -12.40
CA VAL A 66 17.11 1.18 -12.29
C VAL A 66 16.53 1.54 -13.65
N LEU A 67 15.21 1.56 -13.74
CA LEU A 67 14.47 1.95 -14.93
C LEU A 67 13.47 3.06 -14.59
N ASN A 68 13.64 4.22 -15.22
CA ASN A 68 12.72 5.33 -15.07
C ASN A 68 12.10 5.74 -16.41
N LEU A 69 10.82 5.42 -16.58
CA LEU A 69 9.99 5.72 -17.73
C LEU A 69 8.85 6.69 -17.35
N SER A 70 9.05 7.52 -16.33
CA SER A 70 8.01 8.45 -15.86
C SER A 70 7.72 9.55 -16.87
N GLY A 71 6.48 10.05 -16.94
CA GLY A 71 6.10 11.13 -17.87
C GLY A 71 6.05 10.71 -19.33
N ASN A 72 5.69 9.46 -19.61
CA ASN A 72 5.52 8.91 -20.95
C ASN A 72 4.01 8.70 -21.25
N ARG A 73 3.70 7.88 -22.24
CA ARG A 73 2.34 7.62 -22.73
C ARG A 73 1.97 6.13 -22.67
N PHE A 74 2.61 5.34 -21.80
CA PHE A 74 2.31 3.92 -21.65
C PHE A 74 0.86 3.73 -21.16
N ALA A 75 0.04 3.00 -21.93
CA ALA A 75 -1.33 2.64 -21.55
C ALA A 75 -1.37 1.38 -20.67
N GLU A 76 -0.38 0.50 -20.84
CA GLU A 76 -0.17 -0.72 -20.07
C GLU A 76 1.31 -0.89 -19.79
N VAL A 77 1.65 -1.69 -18.77
CA VAL A 77 3.04 -2.03 -18.47
C VAL A 77 3.51 -3.04 -19.53
N PRO A 78 4.55 -2.73 -20.33
CA PRO A 78 5.02 -3.66 -21.35
C PRO A 78 5.51 -4.98 -20.73
N PRO A 79 5.07 -6.15 -21.23
CA PRO A 79 5.41 -7.44 -20.65
C PRO A 79 6.92 -7.73 -20.64
N ALA A 80 7.66 -7.18 -21.61
CA ALA A 80 9.12 -7.27 -21.62
C ALA A 80 9.79 -6.67 -20.37
N LEU A 81 9.19 -5.65 -19.75
CA LEU A 81 9.73 -5.06 -18.51
C LEU A 81 9.57 -5.99 -17.32
N LEU A 82 8.57 -6.86 -17.31
CA LEU A 82 8.25 -7.77 -16.21
C LEU A 82 9.23 -8.95 -16.13
N GLN A 83 9.98 -9.19 -17.20
CA GLN A 83 11.02 -10.22 -17.27
C GLN A 83 12.40 -9.72 -16.78
N LEU A 84 12.52 -8.44 -16.42
CA LEU A 84 13.77 -7.84 -15.93
C LEU A 84 14.00 -8.20 -14.45
N ARG A 85 14.31 -9.46 -14.16
CA ARG A 85 14.40 -10.03 -12.80
C ARG A 85 15.44 -9.35 -11.89
N GLY A 86 16.45 -8.69 -12.47
CA GLY A 86 17.47 -7.94 -11.74
C GLY A 86 17.05 -6.51 -11.34
N LEU A 87 15.87 -6.06 -11.76
CA LEU A 87 15.42 -4.70 -11.55
C LEU A 87 15.11 -4.44 -10.08
N ARG A 88 15.69 -3.37 -9.53
CA ARG A 88 15.50 -2.91 -8.14
C ARG A 88 14.59 -1.69 -8.04
N SER A 89 14.59 -0.83 -9.05
CA SER A 89 13.77 0.38 -9.07
C SER A 89 13.07 0.53 -10.41
N LEU A 90 11.74 0.57 -10.37
CA LEU A 90 10.88 0.79 -11.52
C LEU A 90 10.03 2.04 -11.29
N SER A 91 10.16 3.03 -12.17
CA SER A 91 9.34 4.24 -12.15
C SER A 91 8.57 4.38 -13.46
N LEU A 92 7.25 4.35 -13.36
CA LEU A 92 6.29 4.46 -14.44
C LEU A 92 5.21 5.52 -14.12
N GLY A 93 5.52 6.48 -13.25
CA GLY A 93 4.55 7.50 -12.88
C GLY A 93 4.30 8.54 -13.99
N GLY A 94 3.16 9.22 -13.96
CA GLY A 94 2.80 10.18 -15.00
C GLY A 94 2.62 9.55 -16.38
N ASN A 95 2.10 8.32 -16.43
CA ASN A 95 1.76 7.60 -17.66
C ASN A 95 0.22 7.51 -17.80
N ARG A 96 -0.28 6.58 -18.61
CA ARG A 96 -1.71 6.34 -18.83
C ARG A 96 -2.11 4.92 -18.42
N LEU A 97 -1.43 4.36 -17.42
CA LEU A 97 -1.64 2.97 -17.00
C LEU A 97 -3.02 2.80 -16.39
N HIS A 98 -3.80 1.84 -16.90
CA HIS A 98 -5.12 1.51 -16.36
C HIS A 98 -5.10 0.41 -15.28
N GLY A 99 -4.04 -0.38 -15.25
CA GLY A 99 -3.89 -1.48 -14.32
C GLY A 99 -2.44 -1.88 -14.16
N ILE A 100 -2.20 -2.73 -13.16
CA ILE A 100 -0.90 -3.38 -12.92
C ILE A 100 -1.09 -4.85 -13.33
N PRO A 101 -0.25 -5.39 -14.22
CA PRO A 101 -0.35 -6.79 -14.63
C PRO A 101 0.01 -7.73 -13.48
N PRO A 102 -0.60 -8.93 -13.40
CA PRO A 102 -0.29 -9.92 -12.36
C PRO A 102 1.17 -10.40 -12.43
N ASP A 103 1.76 -10.42 -13.63
CA ASP A 103 3.16 -10.80 -13.87
C ASP A 103 4.18 -9.85 -13.21
N ILE A 104 3.74 -8.76 -12.57
CA ILE A 104 4.60 -7.91 -11.74
C ILE A 104 5.32 -8.71 -10.65
N GLN A 105 4.74 -9.83 -10.19
CA GLN A 105 5.36 -10.76 -9.23
C GLN A 105 6.73 -11.30 -9.69
N GLU A 106 7.02 -11.32 -11.00
CA GLU A 106 8.29 -11.83 -11.53
C GLU A 106 9.50 -10.93 -11.20
N LEU A 107 9.26 -9.68 -10.78
CA LEU A 107 10.30 -8.73 -10.40
C LEU A 107 10.78 -8.94 -8.94
N HIS A 108 11.31 -10.12 -8.64
CA HIS A 108 11.70 -10.54 -7.28
C HIS A 108 12.69 -9.61 -6.56
N SER A 109 13.53 -8.89 -7.31
CA SER A 109 14.54 -7.96 -6.78
C SER A 109 14.02 -6.54 -6.57
N LEU A 110 12.74 -6.27 -6.87
CA LEU A 110 12.20 -4.91 -6.88
C LEU A 110 12.05 -4.37 -5.46
N GLU A 111 12.74 -3.27 -5.17
CA GLU A 111 12.71 -2.56 -3.89
C GLU A 111 11.84 -1.31 -3.95
N PHE A 112 11.76 -0.66 -5.11
CA PHE A 112 11.05 0.60 -5.32
C PHE A 112 10.15 0.54 -6.55
N LEU A 113 8.86 0.78 -6.36
CA LEU A 113 7.86 0.85 -7.43
C LEU A 113 7.09 2.17 -7.36
N TYR A 114 7.26 3.00 -8.39
CA TYR A 114 6.57 4.28 -8.54
C TYR A 114 5.60 4.25 -9.72
N LEU A 115 4.31 4.27 -9.40
CA LEU A 115 3.19 4.23 -10.34
C LEU A 115 2.24 5.42 -10.17
N GLY A 116 2.70 6.48 -9.47
CA GLY A 116 1.88 7.66 -9.20
C GLY A 116 1.46 8.44 -10.45
N GLY A 117 0.30 9.10 -10.44
CA GLY A 117 -0.15 9.90 -11.59
C GLY A 117 -0.53 9.06 -12.80
N ASN A 118 -1.28 7.97 -12.60
CA ASN A 118 -1.80 7.09 -13.63
C ASN A 118 -3.33 6.95 -13.51
N PHE A 119 -3.94 6.01 -14.23
CA PHE A 119 -5.38 5.71 -14.18
C PHE A 119 -5.69 4.35 -13.56
N ILE A 120 -4.82 3.87 -12.66
CA ILE A 120 -4.93 2.54 -12.07
C ILE A 120 -6.18 2.48 -11.17
N THR A 121 -7.03 1.48 -11.39
CA THR A 121 -8.29 1.30 -10.66
C THR A 121 -8.21 0.28 -9.53
N ALA A 122 -7.33 -0.70 -9.65
CA ALA A 122 -7.16 -1.79 -8.68
C ALA A 122 -5.69 -2.21 -8.56
N ILE A 123 -5.33 -2.70 -7.38
CA ILE A 123 -4.03 -3.31 -7.10
C ILE A 123 -4.22 -4.83 -7.21
N PRO A 124 -3.44 -5.54 -8.04
CA PRO A 124 -3.52 -7.00 -8.16
C PRO A 124 -2.97 -7.66 -6.89
N PRO A 125 -3.55 -8.79 -6.42
CA PRO A 125 -3.04 -9.51 -5.26
C PRO A 125 -1.62 -10.05 -5.48
N GLU A 126 -1.21 -10.29 -6.72
CA GLU A 126 0.13 -10.75 -7.09
C GLU A 126 1.23 -9.74 -6.73
N LEU A 127 0.89 -8.44 -6.62
CA LEU A 127 1.85 -7.43 -6.17
C LEU A 127 2.39 -7.76 -4.78
N ALA A 128 1.60 -8.46 -3.96
CA ALA A 128 1.98 -8.87 -2.61
C ALA A 128 3.10 -9.93 -2.57
N LYS A 129 3.39 -10.57 -3.70
CA LYS A 129 4.44 -11.60 -3.81
C LYS A 129 5.83 -11.03 -4.07
N LEU A 130 6.00 -9.70 -4.04
CA LEU A 130 7.30 -9.05 -4.19
C LEU A 130 8.06 -9.05 -2.85
N PRO A 131 9.04 -9.93 -2.64
CA PRO A 131 9.64 -10.14 -1.31
C PRO A 131 10.49 -8.96 -0.85
N SER A 132 11.06 -8.21 -1.80
CA SER A 132 12.03 -7.16 -1.55
C SER A 132 11.43 -5.75 -1.55
N LEU A 133 10.13 -5.61 -1.80
CA LEU A 133 9.51 -4.29 -2.03
C LEU A 133 9.48 -3.48 -0.73
N ARG A 134 10.11 -2.31 -0.76
CA ARG A 134 10.24 -1.40 0.39
C ARG A 134 9.42 -0.13 0.19
N TYR A 135 9.29 0.34 -1.04
CA TYR A 135 8.61 1.59 -1.34
C TYR A 135 7.59 1.37 -2.45
N LEU A 136 6.32 1.59 -2.14
CA LEU A 136 5.21 1.49 -3.08
C LEU A 136 4.49 2.84 -3.16
N VAL A 137 4.57 3.48 -4.33
CA VAL A 137 3.95 4.77 -4.57
C VAL A 137 2.89 4.66 -5.65
N LEU A 138 1.63 4.84 -5.23
CA LEU A 138 0.42 4.69 -6.02
C LEU A 138 -0.47 5.94 -5.92
N CYS A 139 0.12 7.09 -5.59
CA CYS A 139 -0.61 8.34 -5.45
C CYS A 139 -1.23 8.82 -6.77
N ASP A 140 -2.24 9.70 -6.70
CA ASP A 140 -2.85 10.33 -7.88
C ASP A 140 -3.30 9.27 -8.92
N ASN A 141 -4.08 8.29 -8.45
CA ASN A 141 -4.65 7.21 -9.25
C ASN A 141 -6.16 7.13 -9.00
N LYS A 142 -6.82 6.05 -9.45
CA LYS A 142 -8.27 5.82 -9.29
C LYS A 142 -8.55 4.57 -8.45
N ILE A 143 -7.66 4.24 -7.53
CA ILE A 143 -7.72 2.99 -6.75
C ILE A 143 -8.90 3.06 -5.77
N GLN A 144 -9.78 2.07 -5.83
CA GLN A 144 -11.02 2.03 -5.01
C GLN A 144 -10.86 1.19 -3.74
N SER A 145 -10.04 0.14 -3.79
CA SER A 145 -9.79 -0.77 -2.69
C SER A 145 -8.36 -1.30 -2.72
N ILE A 146 -7.90 -1.78 -1.57
CA ILE A 146 -6.62 -2.45 -1.40
C ILE A 146 -6.91 -3.93 -1.16
N PRO A 147 -6.26 -4.86 -1.89
CA PRO A 147 -6.42 -6.28 -1.64
C PRO A 147 -5.84 -6.65 -0.26
N PRO A 148 -6.50 -7.51 0.52
CA PRO A 148 -5.99 -7.94 1.83
C PRO A 148 -4.62 -8.62 1.72
N GLN A 149 -4.33 -9.25 0.58
CA GLN A 149 -3.04 -9.88 0.29
C GLN A 149 -1.88 -8.89 0.35
N LEU A 150 -2.08 -7.59 0.10
CA LEU A 150 -1.01 -6.59 0.13
C LEU A 150 -0.26 -6.57 1.48
N ALA A 151 -0.92 -7.02 2.54
CA ALA A 151 -0.36 -7.27 3.86
C ALA A 151 0.83 -8.24 3.90
N GLN A 152 1.01 -9.08 2.88
CA GLN A 152 2.11 -10.03 2.76
C GLN A 152 3.44 -9.35 2.35
N LEU A 153 3.42 -8.04 2.06
CA LEU A 153 4.63 -7.27 1.80
C LEU A 153 5.36 -6.93 3.10
N HIS A 154 5.96 -7.94 3.73
CA HIS A 154 6.65 -7.78 5.01
C HIS A 154 7.77 -6.73 4.97
N SER A 155 8.45 -6.59 3.83
CA SER A 155 9.56 -5.63 3.64
C SER A 155 9.12 -4.18 3.42
N LEU A 156 7.82 -3.90 3.30
CA LEU A 156 7.31 -2.59 2.91
C LEU A 156 7.51 -1.57 4.04
N ARG A 157 8.16 -0.45 3.71
CA ARG A 157 8.45 0.67 4.62
C ARG A 157 7.62 1.91 4.32
N SER A 158 7.32 2.20 3.06
CA SER A 158 6.52 3.36 2.69
C SER A 158 5.44 2.98 1.68
N LEU A 159 4.20 3.35 2.00
CA LEU A 159 3.02 3.16 1.17
C LEU A 159 2.32 4.49 0.93
N SER A 160 2.40 5.00 -0.29
CA SER A 160 1.77 6.26 -0.68
C SER A 160 0.54 6.01 -1.54
N LEU A 161 -0.64 6.34 -1.00
CA LEU A 161 -1.95 6.13 -1.61
C LEU A 161 -2.81 7.40 -1.65
N HIS A 162 -2.19 8.57 -1.45
CA HIS A 162 -2.93 9.83 -1.47
C HIS A 162 -3.55 10.12 -2.84
N ASN A 163 -4.63 10.91 -2.86
CA ASN A 163 -5.41 11.28 -4.05
C ASN A 163 -5.86 10.04 -4.84
N ASN A 164 -6.57 9.14 -4.17
CA ASN A 164 -7.23 7.97 -4.75
C ASN A 164 -8.73 7.97 -4.38
N LEU A 165 -9.43 6.87 -4.68
CA LEU A 165 -10.85 6.70 -4.42
C LEU A 165 -11.12 5.70 -3.29
N LEU A 166 -10.17 5.54 -2.36
CA LEU A 166 -10.28 4.58 -1.27
C LEU A 166 -11.40 4.96 -0.31
N THR A 167 -12.30 4.01 -0.05
CA THR A 167 -13.43 4.17 0.87
C THR A 167 -13.23 3.45 2.20
N TYR A 168 -12.41 2.41 2.22
CA TYR A 168 -12.02 1.62 3.39
C TYR A 168 -10.59 1.10 3.23
N LEU A 169 -9.99 0.58 4.30
CA LEU A 169 -8.76 -0.20 4.23
C LEU A 169 -9.01 -1.61 4.78
N PRO A 170 -8.36 -2.64 4.22
CA PRO A 170 -8.41 -3.99 4.77
C PRO A 170 -7.79 -4.05 6.17
N ARG A 171 -8.29 -4.94 7.04
CA ARG A 171 -7.72 -5.15 8.39
C ARG A 171 -6.29 -5.66 8.31
N GLU A 172 -5.96 -6.38 7.25
CA GLU A 172 -4.69 -7.02 7.01
C GLU A 172 -3.56 -5.99 6.81
N ILE A 173 -3.86 -4.73 6.49
CA ILE A 173 -2.86 -3.65 6.35
C ILE A 173 -1.97 -3.48 7.61
N LEU A 174 -2.43 -4.00 8.74
CA LEU A 174 -1.79 -3.96 10.05
C LEU A 174 -0.67 -4.99 10.19
N ASN A 175 -0.69 -6.02 9.37
CA ASN A 175 0.36 -7.03 9.34
C ASN A 175 1.64 -6.51 8.66
N LEU A 176 1.60 -5.31 8.08
CA LEU A 176 2.78 -4.60 7.56
C LEU A 176 3.63 -4.05 8.72
N VAL A 177 4.29 -4.95 9.44
CA VAL A 177 5.04 -4.66 10.67
C VAL A 177 6.21 -3.69 10.47
N HIS A 178 6.77 -3.62 9.26
CA HIS A 178 7.87 -2.73 8.91
C HIS A 178 7.44 -1.44 8.21
N LEU A 179 6.13 -1.20 8.06
CA LEU A 179 5.64 0.02 7.43
C LEU A 179 5.92 1.20 8.35
N GLU A 180 6.74 2.14 7.89
CA GLU A 180 7.17 3.36 8.55
C GLU A 180 6.27 4.54 8.13
N GLU A 181 5.83 4.59 6.87
CA GLU A 181 5.07 5.70 6.31
C GLU A 181 3.82 5.24 5.55
N LEU A 182 2.67 5.85 5.87
CA LEU A 182 1.40 5.62 5.16
C LEU A 182 0.73 6.96 4.80
N SER A 183 0.52 7.20 3.51
CA SER A 183 -0.16 8.43 3.04
C SER A 183 -1.51 8.11 2.43
N LEU A 184 -2.58 8.70 2.99
CA LEU A 184 -3.98 8.47 2.60
C LEU A 184 -4.75 9.75 2.31
N ARG A 185 -4.09 10.91 2.36
CA ARG A 185 -4.68 12.24 2.07
C ARG A 185 -5.48 12.22 0.76
N GLY A 186 -6.58 12.97 0.69
CA GLY A 186 -7.33 13.13 -0.56
C GLY A 186 -8.08 11.87 -1.00
N ASN A 187 -8.34 10.93 -0.08
CA ASN A 187 -9.25 9.81 -0.31
C ASN A 187 -10.62 10.07 0.33
N PRO A 188 -11.72 9.54 -0.25
CA PRO A 188 -13.05 9.60 0.33
C PRO A 188 -13.12 9.12 1.79
N LEU A 189 -12.33 8.10 2.17
CA LEU A 189 -12.28 7.61 3.55
C LEU A 189 -11.91 8.71 4.56
N VAL A 190 -11.04 9.64 4.19
CA VAL A 190 -10.60 10.74 5.07
C VAL A 190 -11.70 11.78 5.23
N VAL A 191 -12.37 12.13 4.14
CA VAL A 191 -13.47 13.11 4.16
C VAL A 191 -14.66 12.57 4.93
N ARG A 192 -15.02 11.30 4.67
CA ARG A 192 -16.14 10.63 5.34
C ARG A 192 -15.88 10.51 6.84
N PHE A 193 -14.65 10.17 7.21
CA PHE A 193 -14.18 10.17 8.59
C PHE A 193 -14.35 11.52 9.29
N VAL A 194 -13.83 12.60 8.69
CA VAL A 194 -13.91 13.95 9.28
C VAL A 194 -15.37 14.40 9.42
N ARG A 195 -16.20 14.09 8.43
CA ARG A 195 -17.64 14.39 8.46
C ARG A 195 -18.32 13.64 9.60
N ASP A 196 -18.18 12.32 9.66
CA ASP A 196 -18.89 11.51 10.65
C ASP A 196 -18.52 11.89 12.09
N LEU A 197 -17.25 12.27 12.33
CA LEU A 197 -16.83 12.84 13.62
C LEU A 197 -17.47 14.17 13.98
N THR A 198 -17.70 15.01 12.99
CA THR A 198 -18.26 16.35 13.20
C THR A 198 -19.75 16.26 13.53
N TYR A 199 -20.47 15.33 12.88
CA TYR A 199 -21.92 15.22 13.02
C TYR A 199 -22.39 14.19 14.05
N ASN A 200 -21.58 13.18 14.37
CA ASN A 200 -21.90 12.15 15.38
C ASN A 200 -20.85 12.16 16.50
N PRO A 201 -20.95 13.09 17.47
CA PRO A 201 -20.06 13.08 18.62
C PRO A 201 -20.23 11.79 19.44
N PRO A 202 -19.17 11.32 20.12
CA PRO A 202 -19.24 10.14 20.96
C PRO A 202 -20.31 10.32 22.04
N SER A 203 -21.08 9.26 22.28
CA SER A 203 -22.14 9.28 23.30
C SER A 203 -21.56 9.43 24.71
N LEU A 204 -22.37 9.89 25.66
CA LEU A 204 -21.99 9.90 27.08
C LEU A 204 -21.60 8.51 27.58
N GLN A 205 -22.28 7.46 27.10
CA GLN A 205 -21.95 6.07 27.44
C GLN A 205 -20.54 5.69 26.97
N GLU A 206 -20.16 6.10 25.76
CA GLU A 206 -18.81 5.86 25.22
C GLU A 206 -17.75 6.66 25.99
N LEU A 207 -18.02 7.92 26.31
CA LEU A 207 -17.12 8.75 27.12
C LEU A 207 -16.92 8.19 28.54
N ALA A 208 -18.01 7.76 29.18
CA ALA A 208 -17.97 7.12 30.49
C ALA A 208 -17.20 5.80 30.43
N GLY A 209 -17.51 4.94 29.45
CA GLY A 209 -16.80 3.68 29.25
C GLY A 209 -15.30 3.87 29.05
N ARG A 210 -14.91 4.82 28.19
CA ARG A 210 -13.49 5.17 27.98
C ARG A 210 -12.83 5.57 29.28
N THR A 211 -13.50 6.38 30.10
CA THR A 211 -12.95 6.85 31.38
C THR A 211 -12.71 5.70 32.34
N VAL A 212 -13.67 4.78 32.47
CA VAL A 212 -13.56 3.59 33.32
C VAL A 212 -12.34 2.75 32.93
N LYS A 213 -12.18 2.49 31.63
CA LYS A 213 -11.08 1.65 31.12
C LYS A 213 -9.72 2.34 31.14
N THR A 214 -9.63 3.58 30.70
CA THR A 214 -8.36 4.32 30.63
C THR A 214 -7.77 4.55 32.01
N ARG A 215 -8.62 4.74 33.03
CA ARG A 215 -8.19 4.97 34.42
C ARG A 215 -8.16 3.69 35.25
N ASN A 216 -8.39 2.52 34.66
CA ASN A 216 -8.51 1.24 35.37
C ASN A 216 -9.40 1.35 36.62
N ILE A 217 -10.55 2.00 36.48
CA ILE A 217 -11.49 2.16 37.60
C ILE A 217 -12.08 0.78 37.91
N PRO A 218 -11.91 0.26 39.14
CA PRO A 218 -12.48 -1.02 39.52
C PRO A 218 -14.01 -0.92 39.60
N TYR A 219 -14.69 -1.97 39.15
CA TYR A 219 -16.13 -2.13 39.28
C TYR A 219 -16.45 -3.62 39.45
N ALA A 220 -17.42 -3.96 40.29
CA ALA A 220 -17.98 -5.30 40.36
C ALA A 220 -19.21 -5.42 39.44
N PRO A 221 -19.55 -6.64 38.96
CA PRO A 221 -20.77 -6.88 38.19
C PRO A 221 -22.05 -6.52 38.95
N SER A 222 -21.99 -6.47 40.28
CA SER A 222 -23.08 -6.01 41.15
C SER A 222 -23.27 -4.50 41.17
N ASP A 223 -22.25 -3.73 40.78
CA ASP A 223 -22.23 -2.26 40.93
C ASP A 223 -22.83 -1.54 39.72
N LEU A 224 -22.98 -2.25 38.59
CA LEU A 224 -23.38 -1.69 37.30
C LEU A 224 -24.47 -2.56 36.66
N PRO A 225 -25.38 -1.96 35.86
CA PRO A 225 -26.33 -2.72 35.06
C PRO A 225 -25.62 -3.69 34.09
N GLU A 226 -26.20 -4.87 33.87
CA GLU A 226 -25.63 -5.91 32.98
C GLU A 226 -25.30 -5.39 31.57
N SER A 227 -26.13 -4.50 31.02
CA SER A 227 -25.90 -3.89 29.70
C SER A 227 -24.61 -3.07 29.65
N LEU A 228 -24.26 -2.40 30.75
CA LEU A 228 -23.08 -1.56 30.87
C LEU A 228 -21.84 -2.41 31.16
N VAL A 229 -21.98 -3.49 31.94
CA VAL A 229 -20.93 -4.50 32.13
C VAL A 229 -20.58 -5.16 30.79
N ARG A 230 -21.59 -5.53 29.99
CA ARG A 230 -21.41 -6.07 28.63
C ARG A 230 -20.76 -5.04 27.70
N TYR A 231 -21.15 -3.77 27.80
CA TYR A 231 -20.50 -2.71 27.02
C TYR A 231 -19.03 -2.54 27.41
N LEU A 232 -18.70 -2.50 28.69
CA LEU A 232 -17.33 -2.38 29.20
C LEU A 232 -16.48 -3.63 28.90
N SER A 233 -17.07 -4.82 28.81
CA SER A 233 -16.32 -6.02 28.42
C SER A 233 -15.89 -6.00 26.95
N LEU A 234 -16.63 -5.32 26.08
CA LEU A 234 -16.26 -5.07 24.68
C LEU A 234 -15.13 -4.03 24.53
N ALA A 235 -14.76 -3.37 25.62
CA ALA A 235 -13.76 -2.31 25.62
C ALA A 235 -12.33 -2.86 25.66
N SER A 236 -11.54 -2.51 24.64
CA SER A 236 -10.13 -2.89 24.54
C SER A 236 -9.23 -1.65 24.49
N ASN A 237 -8.06 -1.76 25.11
CA ASN A 237 -7.06 -0.70 25.10
C ASN A 237 -6.37 -0.62 23.74
N CYS A 238 -6.01 0.59 23.34
CA CYS A 238 -5.23 0.78 22.14
C CYS A 238 -3.92 -0.03 22.24
N PRO A 239 -3.57 -0.83 21.23
CA PRO A 239 -2.34 -1.61 21.20
C PRO A 239 -1.08 -0.74 21.18
N ASN A 240 -1.21 0.56 20.91
CA ASN A 240 -0.11 1.52 21.03
C ASN A 240 0.10 1.90 22.52
N PRO A 241 1.23 1.54 23.16
CA PRO A 241 1.48 1.87 24.57
C PRO A 241 1.64 3.37 24.84
N LYS A 242 1.82 4.20 23.79
CA LYS A 242 1.83 5.66 23.87
C LYS A 242 0.43 6.29 23.71
N CYS A 243 -0.60 5.49 23.47
CA CYS A 243 -1.97 5.93 23.24
C CYS A 243 -2.86 5.45 24.39
N GLY A 244 -3.45 6.37 25.14
CA GLY A 244 -4.46 6.07 26.17
C GLY A 244 -5.87 5.82 25.62
N GLY A 245 -5.99 5.51 24.32
CA GLY A 245 -7.28 5.33 23.66
C GLY A 245 -7.94 4.00 24.03
N VAL A 246 -9.27 4.00 24.10
CA VAL A 246 -10.09 2.80 24.32
C VAL A 246 -11.19 2.75 23.25
N TYR A 247 -11.42 1.57 22.69
CA TYR A 247 -12.44 1.30 21.68
C TYR A 247 -13.43 0.23 22.15
N PHE A 248 -14.69 0.33 21.71
CA PHE A 248 -15.81 -0.52 22.12
C PHE A 248 -16.40 -1.15 20.86
N ASP A 249 -16.36 -2.48 20.79
CA ASP A 249 -16.87 -3.30 19.69
C ASP A 249 -16.48 -2.85 18.26
N SER A 250 -15.26 -3.24 17.88
CA SER A 250 -14.83 -3.44 16.50
C SER A 250 -13.63 -4.38 16.60
N CYS A 251 -13.80 -5.61 16.12
CA CYS A 251 -12.81 -6.68 16.17
C CYS A 251 -11.52 -6.28 15.44
N VAL A 252 -10.56 -5.64 16.13
CA VAL A 252 -9.15 -5.61 15.69
C VAL A 252 -8.23 -5.34 16.88
N ARG A 253 -7.31 -6.27 17.18
CA ARG A 253 -6.37 -6.18 18.30
C ARG A 253 -5.11 -5.35 18.05
N GLN A 254 -4.82 -4.88 16.83
CA GLN A 254 -3.54 -4.19 16.56
C GLN A 254 -3.63 -3.11 15.48
N ILE A 255 -4.07 -1.89 15.83
CA ILE A 255 -3.87 -0.72 14.95
C ILE A 255 -3.23 0.43 15.71
N LYS A 256 -2.02 0.79 15.31
CA LYS A 256 -1.30 1.97 15.83
C LYS A 256 -1.37 3.08 14.78
N PHE A 257 -2.41 3.90 14.86
CA PHE A 257 -2.41 5.20 14.17
C PHE A 257 -1.49 6.13 14.93
N VAL A 258 -0.29 6.33 14.40
CA VAL A 258 0.61 7.37 14.86
C VAL A 258 0.21 8.65 14.12
N ASP A 259 0.03 9.73 14.90
CA ASP A 259 -0.31 11.13 14.52
C ASP A 259 -1.77 11.63 14.60
N PHE A 260 -2.70 10.89 15.20
CA PHE A 260 -4.06 11.42 15.49
C PHE A 260 -4.49 11.35 16.96
N CYS A 261 -3.58 10.99 17.87
CA CYS A 261 -3.87 10.94 19.30
C CYS A 261 -3.51 12.29 19.96
N GLY A 262 -4.42 13.27 19.93
CA GLY A 262 -4.25 14.46 20.78
C GLY A 262 -5.21 15.63 20.58
N LYS A 263 -5.81 15.81 19.40
CA LYS A 263 -6.74 16.95 19.17
C LYS A 263 -7.98 16.63 18.36
N TYR A 264 -7.92 15.62 17.49
CA TYR A 264 -9.06 15.18 16.69
C TYR A 264 -9.42 13.75 17.09
N ARG A 265 -10.55 13.66 17.81
CA ARG A 265 -11.22 12.41 18.21
C ARG A 265 -11.29 11.47 17.00
N LEU A 266 -11.08 10.16 17.20
CA LEU A 266 -11.28 9.09 16.22
C LEU A 266 -12.38 8.15 16.78
N PRO A 267 -13.09 7.37 15.93
CA PRO A 267 -12.41 6.34 15.15
C PRO A 267 -12.88 6.16 13.69
N LEU A 268 -11.90 6.22 12.78
CA LEU A 268 -11.90 5.60 11.43
C LEU A 268 -12.11 4.07 11.46
N MET A 269 -12.39 3.47 12.63
CA MET A 269 -12.49 2.01 12.87
C MET A 269 -13.79 1.39 12.40
N HIS A 270 -14.84 2.19 12.25
CA HIS A 270 -16.03 1.76 11.52
C HIS A 270 -15.72 1.42 10.05
N TYR A 271 -14.62 1.94 9.50
CA TYR A 271 -14.23 1.76 8.10
C TYR A 271 -13.13 0.71 7.90
N LEU A 272 -12.75 -0.05 8.94
CA LEU A 272 -11.80 -1.17 8.86
C LEU A 272 -12.46 -2.55 8.98
N CYS A 273 -13.77 -2.65 8.78
CA CYS A 273 -14.55 -3.90 8.71
C CYS A 273 -15.72 -3.60 7.74
N SER A 274 -16.16 -4.36 6.75
CA SER A 274 -15.82 -5.57 5.96
C SER A 274 -16.90 -5.58 4.82
N PRO A 275 -16.77 -6.30 3.69
CA PRO A 275 -17.71 -6.29 2.56
C PRO A 275 -19.17 -6.70 2.87
N GLU A 276 -19.47 -7.04 4.11
CA GLU A 276 -20.74 -7.57 4.62
C GLU A 276 -21.70 -6.49 5.13
N CYS A 277 -21.54 -5.22 4.73
CA CYS A 277 -22.68 -4.30 4.71
C CYS A 277 -23.64 -4.78 3.62
N SER A 278 -24.46 -5.77 3.96
CA SER A 278 -25.55 -6.24 3.13
C SER A 278 -26.43 -5.05 2.76
N SER A 279 -26.45 -4.73 1.47
CA SER A 279 -27.63 -4.10 0.88
C SER A 279 -28.86 -4.90 1.32
N PRO A 280 -30.04 -4.28 1.55
CA PRO A 280 -31.25 -4.97 2.02
C PRO A 280 -31.82 -6.08 1.11
N PHE A 281 -31.08 -6.57 0.13
CA PHE A 281 -31.46 -7.65 -0.77
C PHE A 281 -30.31 -8.64 -0.92
N SER A 282 -30.27 -9.67 -0.06
CA SER A 282 -30.04 -11.07 -0.46
C SER A 282 -29.98 -11.96 0.78
N SER A 283 -30.97 -12.82 0.88
CA SER A 283 -31.15 -13.86 1.88
C SER A 283 -30.53 -15.20 1.42
N ALA A 284 -30.17 -16.03 2.41
CA ALA A 284 -29.81 -17.46 2.34
C ALA A 284 -28.38 -17.74 1.80
N SER A 285 -27.53 -18.59 2.39
CA SER A 285 -27.73 -19.77 3.24
C SER A 285 -26.40 -20.19 3.94
N GLN A 286 -26.55 -20.86 5.08
CA GLN A 286 -25.69 -21.79 5.87
C GLN A 286 -24.36 -22.27 5.23
N SER A 287 -23.24 -22.56 5.94
CA SER A 287 -23.08 -23.41 7.14
C SER A 287 -21.66 -23.38 7.75
N SER A 288 -21.60 -23.40 9.10
CA SER A 288 -20.63 -24.01 10.05
C SER A 288 -19.26 -24.60 9.61
N THR A 289 -18.19 -24.25 10.32
CA THR A 289 -17.29 -25.17 11.07
C THR A 289 -16.28 -24.42 11.97
N SER A 290 -15.66 -25.16 12.89
CA SER A 290 -15.26 -24.81 14.25
C SER A 290 -13.75 -24.67 14.50
N GLN A 291 -13.39 -23.75 15.42
CA GLN A 291 -12.35 -23.77 16.48
C GLN A 291 -10.96 -24.43 16.24
N SER A 292 -9.88 -23.68 16.50
CA SER A 292 -8.96 -23.91 17.65
C SER A 292 -7.86 -22.84 17.73
N GLU A 293 -7.73 -22.24 18.91
CA GLU A 293 -6.60 -21.40 19.33
C GLU A 293 -5.56 -22.26 20.03
N SER A 294 -4.28 -21.96 19.81
CA SER A 294 -3.19 -22.34 20.72
C SER A 294 -2.13 -21.25 20.71
N ASP A 295 -2.05 -20.52 21.82
CA ASP A 295 -0.97 -19.60 22.18
C ASP A 295 0.34 -20.36 22.44
N SER A 296 1.48 -19.79 22.05
CA SER A 296 2.68 -19.76 22.90
C SER A 296 3.67 -18.68 22.43
N GLU A 297 3.84 -17.74 23.35
CA GLU A 297 5.02 -16.94 23.72
C GLU A 297 6.29 -17.04 22.85
N ASP A 298 6.64 -15.91 22.24
CA ASP A 298 8.04 -15.50 22.02
C ASP A 298 8.10 -13.95 22.02
N GLU A 299 8.03 -13.37 23.21
CA GLU A 299 8.46 -12.00 23.48
C GLU A 299 9.99 -11.94 23.59
N ALA A 300 10.70 -11.85 22.46
CA ALA A 300 12.07 -11.35 22.45
C ALA A 300 12.44 -10.82 21.05
N SER A 301 12.68 -9.51 20.98
CA SER A 301 13.10 -8.71 19.81
C SER A 301 11.98 -8.02 18.98
N VAL A 302 11.13 -7.23 19.65
CA VAL A 302 10.29 -6.25 18.93
C VAL A 302 11.19 -5.17 18.33
N ALA A 303 11.47 -5.28 17.04
CA ALA A 303 12.30 -4.35 16.28
C ALA A 303 11.84 -2.89 16.45
N ALA A 304 12.82 -2.00 16.59
CA ALA A 304 12.66 -0.59 16.97
C ALA A 304 11.97 0.31 15.91
N HIS A 305 11.36 -0.23 14.86
CA HIS A 305 10.82 0.56 13.73
C HIS A 305 9.35 0.17 13.50
N ARG A 306 8.46 0.86 14.22
CA ARG A 306 7.00 0.86 13.98
C ARG A 306 6.65 1.99 13.01
N MET A 307 5.45 1.96 12.43
CA MET A 307 4.88 3.06 11.63
C MET A 307 5.10 4.42 12.32
N GLN A 308 5.89 5.26 11.68
CA GLN A 308 6.41 6.51 12.22
C GLN A 308 5.54 7.68 11.78
N LYS A 309 4.91 7.62 10.61
CA LYS A 309 4.22 8.77 10.01
C LYS A 309 3.00 8.35 9.22
N VAL A 310 1.84 8.93 9.54
CA VAL A 310 0.61 8.76 8.75
C VAL A 310 0.09 10.12 8.28
N LEU A 311 0.02 10.33 6.97
CA LEU A 311 -0.40 11.60 6.37
C LEU A 311 -1.88 11.52 5.95
N LEU A 312 -2.73 12.26 6.67
CA LEU A 312 -4.18 12.32 6.46
C LEU A 312 -4.72 13.75 6.20
N GLY A 313 -3.87 14.77 6.24
CA GLY A 313 -4.25 16.19 6.06
C GLY A 313 -3.70 16.80 4.79
#